data_AF-A0A965VUA9-F1
#
_entry.id   AF-A0A965VUA9-F1
#
_cell.length_a   1.000
_cell.length_b   1.000
_cell.length_c   1.000
_cell.angle_alpha   90.00
_cell.angle_beta   90.00
_cell.angle_gamma   90.00
#
_symmetry.space_group_name_H-M   'P 1'
#
loop_
_entity.id
_entity.type
_entity.pdbx_description
1 polymer ?
#
loop_
_entity_poly.entity_id
_entity_poly.type
_entity_poly.pdbx_seq_one_letter_code
_entity_poly.pdbx_strand_id
1 'polypeptide(L)'
;MIRNIKIITDMSFPSRKKNYSIALDNLFGSENIRMARVHAKFVLMQNDNWNIVVNTSMNLNANKTIENFQVIDDKELFDFMMCYTNVHFDNQKPGFDVKFSEVQKSYKLFFNETLETESEWWKF
;
A
#
# COMPACT_ATOMS: atom_id res chain seq x y z
N MET A 1 -18.40 2.31 13.66
CA MET A 1 -17.17 2.98 14.15
C MET A 1 -15.97 2.23 13.60
N ILE A 2 -14.88 2.93 13.23
CA ILE A 2 -13.66 2.30 12.71
C ILE A 2 -12.89 1.69 13.89
N ARG A 3 -12.48 0.43 13.76
CA ARG A 3 -11.71 -0.28 14.81
C ARG A 3 -10.22 -0.22 14.55
N ASN A 4 -9.81 -0.44 13.31
CA ASN A 4 -8.40 -0.51 12.91
C ASN A 4 -8.21 0.27 11.60
N ILE A 5 -7.01 0.80 11.38
CA ILE A 5 -6.60 1.44 10.13
C ILE A 5 -5.17 1.02 9.78
N LYS A 6 -4.93 0.77 8.49
CA LYS A 6 -3.60 0.50 7.94
C LYS A 6 -3.39 1.40 6.73
N ILE A 7 -2.21 1.98 6.62
CA ILE A 7 -1.83 2.87 5.53
C ILE A 7 -0.58 2.31 4.87
N ILE A 8 -0.64 2.14 3.55
CA ILE A 8 0.52 1.86 2.72
C ILE A 8 0.74 3.02 1.77
N THR A 9 1.97 3.52 1.71
CA THR A 9 2.39 4.50 0.71
C THR A 9 3.46 3.93 -0.19
N ASP A 10 3.66 4.58 -1.34
CA ASP A 10 4.86 4.31 -2.12
C ASP A 10 6.12 4.73 -1.34
N MET A 11 7.21 4.01 -1.55
CA MET A 11 8.49 4.23 -0.84
C MET A 11 9.15 5.59 -1.10
N SER A 12 8.76 6.31 -2.16
CA SER A 12 9.25 7.66 -2.45
C SER A 12 8.38 8.76 -1.81
N PHE A 13 7.26 8.40 -1.18
CA PHE A 13 6.33 9.37 -0.61
C PHE A 13 6.98 10.31 0.42
N PRO A 14 7.78 9.83 1.40
CA PRO A 14 8.35 10.73 2.43
C PRO A 14 9.34 11.74 1.87
N SER A 15 10.11 11.37 0.84
CA SER A 15 11.06 12.29 0.20
C SER A 15 10.33 13.35 -0.63
N ARG A 16 9.24 12.98 -1.32
CA ARG A 16 8.43 13.91 -2.13
C ARG A 16 7.49 14.79 -1.30
N LYS A 17 7.02 14.31 -0.15
CA LYS A 17 5.94 14.92 0.65
C LYS A 17 6.21 14.88 2.16
N LYS A 18 7.40 15.30 2.57
CA LYS A 18 7.88 15.28 3.98
C LYS A 18 6.88 15.82 5.01
N ASN A 19 6.24 16.97 4.74
CA ASN A 19 5.28 17.54 5.69
C ASN A 19 4.01 16.68 5.82
N TYR A 20 3.56 16.05 4.73
CA TYR A 20 2.42 15.15 4.76
C TYR A 20 2.77 13.82 5.43
N SER A 21 3.99 13.29 5.26
CA SER A 21 4.40 12.08 5.97
C SER A 21 4.44 12.33 7.49
N ILE A 22 4.95 13.47 7.95
CA ILE A 22 4.89 13.85 9.37
C ILE A 22 3.44 13.98 9.85
N ALA A 23 2.56 14.61 9.06
CA ALA A 23 1.16 14.77 9.43
C ALA A 23 0.41 13.42 9.51
N LEU A 24 0.65 12.50 8.56
CA LEU A 24 0.07 11.16 8.59
C LEU A 24 0.56 10.37 9.81
N ASP A 25 1.86 10.44 10.11
CA ASP A 25 2.46 9.78 11.26
C ASP A 25 1.86 10.29 12.58
N ASN A 26 1.72 11.61 12.73
CA ASN A 26 1.08 12.21 13.90
C ASN A 26 -0.41 11.84 14.03
N LEU A 27 -1.13 11.71 12.93
CA LEU A 27 -2.58 11.47 12.93
C LEU A 27 -2.93 9.99 13.14
N PHE A 28 -2.21 9.10 12.48
CA PHE A 28 -2.53 7.66 12.45
C PHE A 28 -1.56 6.81 13.26
N GLY A 29 -0.42 7.34 13.67
CA GLY A 29 0.63 6.62 14.39
C GLY A 29 1.47 5.73 13.47
N SER A 30 2.78 5.70 13.72
CA SER A 30 3.74 4.96 12.90
C SER A 30 3.39 3.47 12.76
N GLU A 31 2.81 2.87 13.80
CA GLU A 31 2.39 1.46 13.82
C GLU A 31 1.41 1.11 12.70
N ASN A 32 0.58 2.07 12.29
CA ASN A 32 -0.43 1.92 11.26
C ASN A 32 0.08 2.27 9.85
N ILE A 33 1.37 2.54 9.69
CA ILE A 33 1.97 3.01 8.43
C ILE A 33 3.09 2.06 8.00
N ARG A 34 3.08 1.70 6.71
CA ARG A 34 4.20 1.02 6.04
C ARG A 34 4.43 1.61 4.65
N MET A 35 5.61 1.37 4.10
CA MET A 35 5.93 1.73 2.71
C MET A 35 5.97 0.49 1.83
N ALA A 36 5.71 0.64 0.54
CA ALA A 36 5.79 -0.45 -0.42
C ALA A 36 6.28 0.04 -1.79
N ARG A 37 6.72 -0.89 -2.65
CA ARG A 37 6.81 -0.64 -4.10
C ARG A 37 5.39 -0.83 -4.66
N VAL A 38 4.58 0.22 -4.59
CA VAL A 38 3.18 0.20 -4.99
C VAL A 38 2.84 1.43 -5.84
N HIS A 39 2.13 1.21 -6.95
CA HIS A 39 1.53 2.28 -7.75
C HIS A 39 0.01 2.16 -7.83
N ALA A 40 -0.56 1.04 -7.35
CA ALA A 40 -2.00 0.88 -7.21
C ALA A 40 -2.56 1.87 -6.19
N LYS A 41 -3.81 2.29 -6.39
CA LYS A 41 -4.56 3.10 -5.43
C LYS A 41 -5.81 2.35 -5.09
N PHE A 42 -5.91 1.95 -3.83
CA PHE A 42 -6.98 1.12 -3.36
C PHE A 42 -7.34 1.43 -1.91
N VAL A 43 -8.56 1.07 -1.52
CA VAL A 43 -9.03 1.07 -0.14
C VAL A 43 -9.69 -0.29 0.14
N LEU A 44 -9.32 -0.89 1.27
CA LEU A 44 -9.94 -2.12 1.77
C LEU A 44 -10.80 -1.78 2.98
N MET A 45 -12.07 -2.18 2.95
CA MET A 45 -13.00 -2.02 4.09
C MET A 45 -13.69 -3.34 4.37
N GLN A 46 -13.66 -3.78 5.63
CA GLN A 46 -14.28 -5.03 6.06
C GLN A 46 -15.10 -4.81 7.33
N ASN A 47 -16.20 -5.53 7.43
CA ASN A 47 -16.94 -5.75 8.67
C ASN A 47 -17.54 -7.17 8.67
N ASP A 48 -18.49 -7.43 9.57
CA ASP A 48 -19.13 -8.74 9.72
C ASP A 48 -19.89 -9.21 8.47
N ASN A 49 -20.24 -8.30 7.55
CA ASN A 49 -21.10 -8.57 6.39
C ASN A 49 -20.43 -8.37 5.02
N TRP A 50 -19.43 -7.48 4.92
CA TRP A 50 -18.88 -7.03 3.63
C TRP A 50 -17.36 -7.06 3.58
N ASN A 51 -16.82 -7.33 2.38
CA ASN A 51 -15.40 -7.30 2.06
C ASN A 51 -15.20 -6.39 0.84
N ILE A 52 -15.15 -5.09 1.10
CA ILE A 52 -15.13 -4.08 0.04
C ILE A 52 -13.70 -3.75 -0.38
N VAL A 53 -13.47 -3.81 -1.69
CA VAL A 53 -12.29 -3.28 -2.37
C VAL A 53 -12.72 -2.10 -3.22
N VAL A 54 -12.14 -0.94 -2.96
CA VAL A 54 -12.24 0.23 -3.83
C VAL A 54 -10.96 0.30 -4.64
N ASN A 55 -11.05 0.20 -5.96
CA ASN A 55 -9.94 0.46 -6.87
C ASN A 55 -10.16 1.80 -7.56
N THR A 56 -9.10 2.59 -7.68
CA THR A 56 -9.18 3.86 -8.39
C THR A 56 -7.90 4.20 -9.15
N SER A 57 -8.03 5.00 -10.19
CA SER A 57 -6.87 5.66 -10.83
C SER A 57 -6.36 6.85 -10.00
N MET A 58 -7.19 7.36 -9.08
CA MET A 58 -6.93 8.56 -8.30
C MET A 58 -5.97 8.30 -7.12
N ASN A 59 -4.93 9.11 -7.03
CA ASN A 59 -4.15 9.24 -5.77
C ASN A 59 -5.00 9.91 -4.68
N LEU A 60 -4.69 9.63 -3.41
CA LEU A 60 -5.30 10.32 -2.27
C LEU A 60 -4.82 11.77 -2.17
N ASN A 61 -5.36 12.64 -3.03
CA ASN A 61 -5.11 14.07 -3.06
C ASN A 61 -6.40 14.81 -3.49
N ALA A 62 -6.37 16.13 -3.57
CA ALA A 62 -7.54 16.95 -3.92
C ALA A 62 -7.93 16.91 -5.41
N ASN A 63 -7.61 15.83 -6.13
CA ASN A 63 -7.68 15.75 -7.58
C ASN A 63 -8.94 16.40 -8.18
N LYS A 64 -8.77 17.22 -9.22
CA LYS A 64 -9.85 17.96 -9.90
C LYS A 64 -10.20 17.36 -11.27
N THR A 65 -9.65 16.19 -11.60
CA THR A 65 -9.90 15.49 -12.85
C THR A 65 -10.94 14.39 -12.70
N ILE A 66 -11.50 13.93 -13.82
CA ILE A 66 -12.30 12.71 -13.88
C ILE A 66 -11.36 11.52 -13.70
N GLU A 67 -11.78 10.58 -12.85
CA GLU A 67 -11.00 9.40 -12.47
C GLU A 67 -11.89 8.15 -12.51
N ASN A 68 -11.27 6.99 -12.70
CA ASN A 68 -11.97 5.72 -12.64
C ASN A 68 -12.11 5.27 -11.18
N PHE A 69 -13.29 4.75 -10.85
CA PHE A 69 -13.59 4.14 -9.56
C PHE A 69 -14.34 2.83 -9.76
N GLN A 70 -13.93 1.81 -9.02
CA GLN A 70 -14.63 0.54 -8.90
C GLN A 70 -14.81 0.25 -7.43
N VAL A 71 -16.03 -0.12 -7.03
CA VAL A 71 -16.36 -0.57 -5.68
C VAL A 71 -16.87 -1.99 -5.79
N ILE A 72 -16.14 -2.93 -5.21
CA ILE A 72 -16.31 -4.36 -5.42
C ILE A 72 -16.46 -5.02 -4.04
N ASP A 73 -17.54 -5.76 -3.83
CA ASP A 73 -17.70 -6.64 -2.66
C ASP A 73 -17.30 -8.06 -3.07
N ASP A 74 -16.03 -8.38 -2.89
CA ASP A 74 -15.44 -9.65 -3.31
C ASP A 74 -14.39 -10.09 -2.28
N LYS A 75 -14.65 -11.22 -1.63
CA LYS A 75 -13.82 -11.72 -0.55
C LYS A 75 -12.44 -12.16 -1.05
N GLU A 76 -12.35 -12.81 -2.21
CA GLU A 76 -11.09 -13.34 -2.73
C GLU A 76 -10.14 -12.19 -3.11
N LEU A 77 -10.66 -11.19 -3.80
CA LEU A 77 -9.91 -9.98 -4.14
C LEU A 77 -9.49 -9.22 -2.88
N PHE A 78 -10.39 -9.09 -1.90
CA PHE A 78 -10.07 -8.46 -0.63
C PHE A 78 -8.94 -9.19 0.10
N ASP A 79 -9.05 -10.51 0.25
CA ASP A 79 -8.06 -11.33 0.94
C ASP A 79 -6.69 -11.25 0.24
N PHE A 80 -6.66 -11.24 -1.08
CA PHE A 80 -5.43 -11.07 -1.87
C PHE A 80 -4.76 -9.72 -1.58
N MET A 81 -5.52 -8.62 -1.66
CA MET A 81 -5.00 -7.27 -1.42
C MET A 81 -4.61 -7.07 0.06
N MET A 82 -5.32 -7.72 0.98
CA MET A 82 -5.00 -7.71 2.41
C MET A 82 -3.73 -8.53 2.70
N CYS A 83 -3.53 -9.66 2.01
CA CYS A 83 -2.29 -10.43 2.08
C CYS A 83 -1.09 -9.59 1.65
N TYR A 84 -1.19 -8.89 0.51
CA TYR A 84 -0.16 -7.93 0.06
C TYR A 84 0.14 -6.88 1.13
N THR A 85 -0.92 -6.32 1.71
CA THR A 85 -0.80 -5.30 2.77
C THR A 85 -0.08 -5.88 3.99
N ASN A 86 -0.50 -7.04 4.49
CA ASN A 86 0.02 -7.65 5.70
C ASN A 86 1.50 -8.03 5.58
N VAL A 87 1.97 -8.51 4.42
CA VAL A 87 3.40 -8.82 4.21
C VAL A 87 4.30 -7.63 4.56
N HIS A 88 3.89 -6.40 4.23
CA HIS A 88 4.64 -5.20 4.58
C HIS A 88 4.57 -4.88 6.08
N PHE A 89 3.40 -5.04 6.70
CA PHE A 89 3.24 -4.80 8.15
C PHE A 89 4.04 -5.79 9.00
N ASP A 90 4.10 -7.05 8.57
CA ASP A 90 4.74 -8.13 9.32
C ASP A 90 6.27 -8.11 9.17
N ASN A 91 6.80 -7.51 8.09
CA ASN A 91 8.22 -7.61 7.71
C ASN A 91 8.97 -6.28 7.61
N GLN A 92 8.33 -5.16 7.95
CA GLN A 92 8.97 -3.85 8.02
C GLN A 92 8.75 -3.17 9.37
N LYS A 93 9.70 -2.30 9.72
CA LYS A 93 9.55 -1.37 10.83
C LYS A 93 8.38 -0.41 10.59
N PRO A 94 7.71 0.05 11.66
CA PRO A 94 6.69 1.09 11.61
C PRO A 94 7.17 2.42 11.01
N GLY A 95 6.23 3.12 10.36
CA GLY A 95 6.41 4.51 9.93
C GLY A 95 7.19 4.70 8.62
N PHE A 96 7.74 5.91 8.47
CA PHE A 96 8.40 6.36 7.24
C PHE A 96 9.94 6.32 7.30
N ASP A 97 10.53 6.10 8.48
CA ASP A 97 11.99 6.01 8.65
C ASP A 97 12.48 4.57 8.44
N VAL A 98 12.24 4.06 7.23
CA VAL A 98 12.61 2.70 6.82
C VAL A 98 13.56 2.78 5.64
N LYS A 99 14.67 2.03 5.71
CA LYS A 99 15.63 1.96 4.62
C LYS A 99 14.99 1.34 3.37
N PHE A 100 15.32 1.86 2.20
CA PHE A 100 14.84 1.33 0.92
C PHE A 100 15.06 -0.19 0.78
N SER A 101 16.21 -0.69 1.23
CA SER A 101 16.53 -2.13 1.21
C SER A 101 15.57 -2.98 2.05
N GLU A 102 15.06 -2.45 3.17
CA GLU A 102 14.08 -3.13 4.02
C GLU A 102 12.71 -3.17 3.34
N VAL A 103 12.29 -2.06 2.71
CA VAL A 103 11.06 -2.02 1.90
C VAL A 103 11.13 -3.03 0.75
N GLN A 104 12.24 -3.06 0.01
CA GLN A 104 12.47 -4.01 -1.09
C GLN A 104 12.43 -5.47 -0.63
N LYS A 105 12.97 -5.78 0.56
CA LYS A 105 12.94 -7.13 1.12
C LYS A 105 11.50 -7.61 1.30
N SER A 106 10.65 -6.78 1.91
CA SER A 106 9.24 -7.16 2.12
C SER A 106 8.45 -7.30 0.82
N TYR A 107 8.71 -6.44 -0.17
CA TYR A 107 8.10 -6.55 -1.51
C TYR A 107 8.43 -7.90 -2.15
N LYS A 108 9.70 -8.34 -2.08
CA LYS A 108 10.14 -9.63 -2.61
C LYS A 108 9.48 -10.83 -1.92
N LEU A 109 9.14 -10.72 -0.64
CA LEU A 109 8.46 -11.79 0.09
C LEU A 109 7.06 -12.05 -0.46
N PHE A 110 6.31 -11.02 -0.86
CA PHE A 110 4.96 -11.20 -1.40
C PHE A 110 4.97 -11.90 -2.76
N PHE A 111 5.88 -11.52 -3.65
CA PHE A 111 5.99 -12.11 -4.99
C PHE A 111 6.78 -13.43 -5.02
N ASN A 112 7.28 -13.90 -3.86
CA ASN A 112 7.90 -15.21 -3.65
C ASN A 112 8.96 -15.64 -4.70
N GLU A 113 9.76 -14.71 -5.26
CA GLU A 113 10.73 -15.08 -6.28
C GLU A 113 12.07 -14.31 -6.21
N THR A 114 13.14 -15.03 -6.55
CA THR A 114 14.25 -14.57 -7.38
C THR A 114 13.68 -13.75 -8.54
N LEU A 115 13.42 -12.46 -8.30
CA LEU A 115 13.00 -11.54 -9.37
C LEU A 115 14.00 -11.71 -10.52
N GLU A 116 13.54 -12.18 -11.67
CA GLU A 116 14.29 -12.10 -12.92
C GLU A 116 14.90 -10.70 -12.97
N THR A 117 16.20 -10.64 -13.21
CA THR A 117 16.89 -9.36 -13.29
C THR A 117 16.17 -8.48 -14.31
N GLU A 118 15.91 -7.20 -14.01
CA GLU A 118 15.17 -6.28 -14.91
C GLU A 118 15.74 -6.27 -16.36
N SER A 119 16.98 -6.71 -16.55
CA SER A 119 17.62 -6.98 -17.84
C SER A 119 16.97 -8.09 -18.69
N GLU A 120 16.08 -8.91 -18.15
CA GLU A 120 15.40 -9.98 -18.89
C GLU A 120 14.06 -9.53 -19.49
N TRP A 121 13.45 -8.51 -18.90
CA TRP A 121 12.13 -8.00 -19.30
C TRP A 121 12.15 -7.28 -20.66
N TRP A 122 13.33 -6.83 -21.09
CA TRP A 122 13.54 -6.11 -22.35
C TRP A 122 14.26 -6.94 -23.42
N LYS A 123 14.34 -8.27 -23.26
CA LYS A 123 14.98 -9.17 -24.25
C LYS A 123 14.08 -9.51 -25.46
N PHE A 124 13.01 -8.75 -25.69
CA PHE A 124 12.12 -8.92 -26.84
C PHE A 124 12.54 -8.03 -28.02
#